data_AF-A0A946FUF1-F1
#
_entry.id   AF-A0A946FUF1-F1
#
_cell.length_a   1.000
_cell.length_b   1.000
_cell.length_c   1.000
_cell.angle_alpha   90.00
_cell.angle_beta   90.00
_cell.angle_gamma   90.00
#
_symmetry.space_group_name_H-M   'P 1'
#
loop_
_entity.id
_entity.type
_entity.pdbx_description
1 polymer ?
#
loop_
_entity_poly.entity_id
_entity_poly.type
_entity_poly.pdbx_seq_one_letter_code
_entity_poly.pdbx_strand_id
1 'polypeptide(L)' 'TFTIANLGILEIADNLEKLKVKTLFGPMAISNAMEKYIGVLTINNELHFSICFNENIVNQESILKIKKLIPQIFDDSPR' A
#
# COMPACT_ATOMS: atom_id res chain seq x y z
N THR A 1 7.65 -12.45 -9.13
CA THR A 1 6.44 -12.71 -8.32
C THR A 1 6.20 -11.55 -7.39
N PHE A 2 4.95 -11.17 -7.14
CA PHE A 2 4.57 -10.15 -6.16
C PHE A 2 3.43 -10.68 -5.30
N THR A 3 3.37 -10.22 -4.05
CA THR A 3 2.30 -10.59 -3.12
C THR A 3 1.39 -9.39 -2.91
N ILE A 4 0.08 -9.57 -3.08
CA ILE A 4 -0.93 -8.63 -2.62
C ILE A 4 -1.51 -9.17 -1.32
N ALA A 5 -1.53 -8.37 -0.26
CA ALA A 5 -2.24 -8.68 0.96
C ALA A 5 -3.36 -7.67 1.21
N ASN A 6 -4.57 -8.19 1.38
CA ASN A 6 -5.68 -7.41 1.93
C ASN A 6 -5.54 -7.38 3.45
N LEU A 7 -5.30 -6.19 3.99
CA LEU A 7 -5.10 -5.94 5.41
C LEU A 7 -6.41 -5.65 6.16
N GLY A 8 -7.55 -5.67 5.45
CA GLY A 8 -8.89 -5.53 6.01
C GLY A 8 -9.41 -4.10 6.01
N ILE A 9 -10.42 -3.87 6.84
CA ILE A 9 -11.12 -2.60 7.00
C ILE A 9 -10.92 -2.14 8.44
N LEU A 10 -10.55 -0.87 8.61
CA LEU A 10 -10.36 -0.23 9.90
C LEU A 10 -11.30 0.99 9.97
N GLU A 11 -12.14 1.05 11.00
CA GLU A 11 -12.93 2.24 11.33
C GLU A 11 -12.26 2.96 12.51
N ILE A 12 -11.74 4.16 12.28
CA ILE A 12 -11.14 5.01 13.30
C ILE A 12 -12.16 6.09 13.65
N ALA A 13 -12.61 6.11 14.91
CA ALA A 13 -13.54 7.12 15.40
C ALA A 13 -12.99 8.54 15.24
N ASP A 14 -13.85 9.49 14.87
CA ASP A 14 -13.51 10.89 14.55
C ASP A 14 -12.74 11.61 15.69
N ASN A 15 -12.98 11.21 16.94
CA ASN A 15 -12.28 11.76 18.10
C ASN A 15 -10.81 11.30 18.23
N LEU A 16 -10.38 10.31 17.45
CA LEU A 16 -9.03 9.76 17.39
C LEU A 16 -8.23 10.22 16.16
N GLU A 17 -8.81 11.04 15.27
CA GLU A 17 -8.18 11.56 14.04
C GLU A 17 -6.80 12.22 14.27
N LYS A 18 -6.56 12.76 15.49
CA LYS A 18 -5.27 13.38 15.85
C LYS A 18 -4.17 12.36 16.12
N LEU A 19 -4.49 11.12 16.50
CA LEU A 19 -3.53 10.02 16.49
C LEU A 19 -3.40 9.54 15.03
N LYS A 20 -2.91 10.46 14.17
CA LYS A 20 -2.60 10.19 12.77
C LYS A 20 -1.86 8.87 12.73
N VAL A 21 -2.47 7.87 12.11
CA VAL A 21 -1.82 6.61 11.81
C VAL A 21 -0.60 6.95 10.97
N LYS A 22 0.56 7.12 11.62
CA LYS A 22 1.82 7.49 10.96
C LYS A 22 2.30 6.34 10.08
N THR A 23 1.92 5.11 10.43
CA THR A 23 2.35 3.88 9.80
C THR A 23 1.40 2.74 10.17
N LEU A 24 0.93 2.01 9.16
CA LEU A 24 0.32 0.69 9.32
C LEU A 24 1.35 -0.37 8.99
N PHE A 25 1.68 -1.19 9.98
CA PHE A 25 2.50 -2.37 9.79
C PHE A 25 1.56 -3.55 9.60
N GLY A 26 1.37 -3.97 8.34
CA GLY A 26 0.78 -5.28 8.06
C GLY A 26 1.73 -6.41 8.44
N PRO A 27 1.26 -7.67 8.53
CA PRO A 27 2.15 -8.82 8.73
C PRO A 27 3.21 -8.84 7.62
N MET A 28 4.43 -8.47 7.98
CA MET A 28 5.57 -8.44 7.07
C MET A 28 6.28 -9.79 7.17
N ALA A 29 6.00 -10.68 6.22
CA ALA A 29 6.84 -11.85 6.02
C ALA A 29 8.16 -11.38 5.38
N ILE A 30 9.21 -11.26 6.20
CA ILE A 30 10.57 -11.03 5.69
C ILE A 30 11.02 -12.34 5.08
N SER A 31 11.01 -12.42 3.75
CA SER A 31 11.60 -13.52 3.00
C SER A 31 12.60 -12.93 2.02
N ASN A 32 13.81 -13.50 1.98
CA ASN A 32 14.82 -13.14 0.98
C ASN A 32 14.34 -13.39 -0.46
N ALA A 33 13.29 -14.20 -0.64
CA ALA A 33 12.64 -14.43 -1.93
C ALA A 33 11.43 -13.53 -2.18
N MET A 34 10.90 -12.84 -1.15
CA MET A 34 9.73 -11.99 -1.27
C MET A 34 10.17 -10.54 -1.50
N GLU A 35 10.41 -10.23 -2.77
CA GLU A 35 11.08 -9.00 -3.21
C GLU A 35 10.15 -7.79 -3.36
N LYS A 36 8.84 -8.03 -3.47
CA LYS A 36 7.82 -7.05 -3.89
C LYS A 36 6.49 -7.37 -3.20
N TYR A 37 5.91 -6.39 -2.50
CA TYR A 37 4.69 -6.55 -1.71
C TYR A 37 3.78 -5.32 -1.89
N ILE A 38 2.48 -5.56 -2.06
CA ILE A 38 1.44 -4.53 -2.05
C ILE A 38 0.47 -4.84 -0.91
N GLY A 39 0.38 -3.96 0.06
CA GLY A 39 -0.66 -3.97 1.08
C GLY A 39 -1.83 -3.09 0.65
N VAL A 40 -3.04 -3.62 0.74
CA VAL A 40 -4.28 -2.88 0.51
C VAL A 40 -5.06 -2.82 1.82
N LEU A 41 -5.44 -1.64 2.27
CA LEU A 41 -6.18 -1.43 3.51
C LEU A 41 -7.27 -0.39 3.28
N THR A 42 -8.46 -0.60 3.82
CA THR A 42 -9.50 0.42 3.86
C THR A 42 -9.55 1.07 5.24
N ILE A 43 -9.45 2.40 5.33
CA ILE A 43 -9.61 3.15 6.57
C ILE A 43 -10.69 4.21 6.35
N ASN A 44 -11.73 4.25 7.18
CA ASN A 44 -12.78 5.28 7.08
C ASN A 44 -13.31 5.47 5.63
N ASN A 45 -13.60 4.37 4.94
CA ASN A 45 -14.00 4.30 3.53
C ASN A 45 -12.97 4.79 2.50
N GLU A 46 -11.76 5.18 2.90
CA GLU A 46 -10.65 5.48 2.00
C GLU A 46 -9.79 4.25 1.75
N LEU A 47 -9.41 4.01 0.50
CA LEU A 47 -8.55 2.90 0.12
C LEU A 47 -7.08 3.33 0.13
N HIS A 48 -6.27 2.67 0.97
CA HIS A 48 -4.84 2.92 1.13
C HIS A 48 -4.02 1.79 0.52
N PHE A 49 -3.01 2.16 -0.25
CA PHE A 49 -2.04 1.24 -0.83
C PHE A 49 -0.66 1.46 -0.22
N SER A 50 -0.01 0.39 0.22
CA SER A 50 1.40 0.38 0.62
C SER A 50 2.18 -0.50 -0.34
N ILE A 51 3.31 -0.01 -0.85
CA ILE A 51 4.15 -0.76 -1.78
C ILE A 51 5.53 -0.88 -1.17
N CYS A 52 5.95 -2.12 -0.89
CA CYS A 52 7.27 -2.44 -0.39
C CYS A 52 8.05 -3.20 -1.46
N PHE A 53 9.32 -2.86 -1.63
CA PHE A 53 10.23 -3.50 -2.57
C PHE A 53 11.66 -3.45 -2.00
N ASN A 54 12.51 -4.37 -2.45
CA ASN A 54 13.94 -4.34 -2.13
C ASN A 54 14.67 -3.38 -3.08
N GLU A 55 15.25 -2.30 -2.55
CA GLU A 55 15.95 -1.25 -3.33
C GLU A 55 17.16 -1.77 -4.10
N ASN A 56 17.77 -2.87 -3.65
CA ASN A 56 18.90 -3.48 -4.35
C ASN A 56 18.51 -4.18 -5.68
N ILE A 57 17.20 -4.36 -5.91
CA ILE A 57 16.66 -5.10 -7.06
C ILE A 57 15.83 -4.17 -7.96
N VAL A 58 15.17 -3.15 -7.39
CA VAL A 58 14.27 -2.24 -8.12
C VAL A 58 14.82 -0.82 -8.08
N ASN A 59 15.07 -0.25 -9.26
CA ASN A 59 15.56 1.13 -9.37
C ASN A 59 14.49 2.17 -8.98
N GLN A 60 14.95 3.35 -8.53
CA GLN A 60 14.09 4.46 -8.11
C GLN A 60 13.12 4.94 -9.20
N GLU A 61 13.52 4.89 -10.47
CA GLU A 61 12.68 5.30 -11.58
C GLU A 61 11.42 4.41 -11.73
N SER A 62 11.57 3.11 -11.57
CA SER A 62 10.46 2.15 -11.63
C SER A 62 9.46 2.38 -10.49
N ILE A 63 9.96 2.75 -9.32
CA ILE A 63 9.14 3.08 -8.14
C ILE A 63 8.31 4.35 -8.41
N LEU A 64 8.92 5.38 -8.98
CA LEU A 64 8.23 6.62 -9.35
C LEU A 64 7.16 6.38 -10.43
N LYS A 65 7.42 5.50 -11.40
CA LYS A 65 6.44 5.09 -12.42
C LYS A 65 5.22 4.41 -11.80
N ILE A 66 5.42 3.44 -10.91
CA ILE A 66 4.34 2.74 -10.23
C ILE A 66 3.48 3.68 -9.38
N LYS A 67 4.12 4.61 -8.65
CA LYS A 67 3.40 5.62 -7.84
C LYS A 67 2.45 6.50 -8.67
N LYS A 68 2.74 6.71 -9.96
CA LYS A 68 1.88 7.48 -10.87
C LYS A 68 0.82 6.61 -11.56
N LEU A 69 1.19 5.40 -11.95
CA LEU A 69 0.33 4.51 -12.72
C LEU A 69 -0.88 4.01 -11.92
N ILE A 70 -0.68 3.66 -10.64
CA ILE A 70 -1.75 3.08 -9.81
C ILE A 70 -2.93 4.06 -9.64
N PRO A 71 -2.72 5.33 -9.25
CA PRO A 71 -3.81 6.31 -9.21
C PRO A 71 -4.53 6.46 -10.56
N GLN A 72 -3.77 6.55 -11.67
CA GLN A 72 -4.33 6.70 -13.02
C GLN A 72 -5.29 5.56 -13.39
N ILE A 73 -4.96 4.32 -13.04
CA ILE A 73 -5.83 3.16 -13.30
C ILE A 73 -7.20 3.32 -12.60
N PHE A 74 -7.22 3.90 -11.40
CA PHE A 74 -8.46 4.14 -10.66
C PHE A 74 -9.25 5.34 -11.18
N ASP A 75 -8.55 6.39 -11.62
CA ASP A 75 -9.19 7.57 -12.23
C ASP A 75 -9.84 7.22 -13.58
N ASP A 76 -9.21 6.34 -14.36
CA ASP A 76 -9.69 5.90 -15.66
C ASP A 76 -10.72 4.74 -15.57
N SER A 77 -10.94 4.18 -14.39
CA SER A 77 -11.91 3.09 -14.20
C SER A 77 -13.34 3.63 -14.24
N PRO A 78 -14.25 3.05 -15.05
CA PRO A 78 -15.67 3.36 -14.94
C PRO A 78 -16.16 2.98 -13.54
N ARG A 79 -16.89 3.90 -12.89
CA ARG A 79 -17.48 3.70 -11.56
C ARG A 79 -18.59 2.67 -11.58
#